data_AF-A0A0S4LCH6-F1
#
_entry.id   AF-A0A0S4LCH6-F1
#
_cell.length_a   1.000
_cell.length_b   1.000
_cell.length_c   1.000
_cell.angle_alpha   90.00
_cell.angle_beta   90.00
_cell.angle_gamma   90.00
#
_symmetry.space_group_name_H-M   'P 1'
#
loop_
_entity.id
_entity.type
_entity.pdbx_description
1 polymer ?
#
loop_
_entity_poly.entity_id
_entity_poly.type
_entity_poly.pdbx_seq_one_letter_code
_entity_poly.pdbx_strand_id
1 'polypeptide(L)'
;MGNGMHIELTNDEALVLFEFLMRFKQSDRLEFADVSEFLVLGAVSAALEDSLVEPFMPHYRSLLQNARQRVAAGWDLGNDYPGPKARGEV
;
A
#
# COMPACT_ATOMS: atom_id res chain seq x y z
N MET A 1 1.35 21.56 9.19
CA MET A 1 0.77 20.27 9.63
C MET A 1 0.43 19.51 8.37
N GLY A 2 0.98 18.31 8.15
CA GLY A 2 0.61 17.52 6.98
C GLY A 2 -0.82 17.00 7.13
N ASN A 3 -1.61 17.05 6.06
CA ASN A 3 -2.96 16.49 6.06
C ASN A 3 -2.84 14.96 6.11
N GLY A 4 -2.99 14.39 7.30
CA GLY A 4 -3.08 12.94 7.50
C GLY A 4 -4.50 12.44 7.22
N MET A 5 -4.61 11.18 6.81
CA MET A 5 -5.88 10.46 6.68
C MET A 5 -5.93 9.38 7.76
N HIS A 6 -7.10 9.17 8.36
CA HIS A 6 -7.34 8.10 9.32
C HIS A 6 -8.25 7.04 8.70
N ILE A 7 -7.88 5.77 8.86
CA ILE A 7 -8.70 4.61 8.50
C ILE A 7 -9.06 3.92 9.81
N GLU A 8 -10.34 3.75 10.07
CA GLU A 8 -10.84 3.02 11.23
C GLU A 8 -10.94 1.52 10.89
N LEU A 9 -10.37 0.68 11.75
CA LEU A 9 -10.45 -0.77 11.67
C LEU A 9 -10.92 -1.30 13.02
N THR A 10 -11.72 -2.36 13.02
CA THR A 10 -11.98 -3.13 14.22
C THR A 10 -10.71 -3.84 14.70
N ASN A 11 -10.69 -4.27 15.97
CA ASN A 11 -9.54 -5.02 16.51
C ASN A 11 -9.25 -6.30 15.72
N ASP A 12 -10.29 -7.00 15.25
CA ASP A 12 -10.14 -8.24 14.49
C ASP A 12 -9.55 -7.97 13.09
N GLU A 13 -10.04 -6.94 12.39
CA GLU A 13 -9.51 -6.53 11.10
C GLU A 13 -8.04 -6.08 11.20
N ALA A 14 -7.72 -5.31 12.25
CA ALA A 14 -6.35 -4.88 12.51
C ALA A 14 -5.41 -6.07 12.76
N LEU A 15 -5.86 -7.10 13.47
CA LEU A 15 -5.07 -8.30 13.75
C LEU A 15 -4.81 -9.10 12.46
N VAL A 16 -5.84 -9.30 11.63
CA VAL A 16 -5.72 -9.99 10.34
C VAL A 16 -4.80 -9.23 9.39
N LEU A 17 -4.95 -7.89 9.29
CA LEU A 17 -4.09 -7.06 8.45
C LEU A 17 -2.64 -7.11 8.91
N PHE A 18 -2.41 -7.09 10.22
CA PHE A 18 -1.07 -7.17 10.80
C PHE A 18 -0.36 -8.48 10.41
N GLU A 19 -1.04 -9.63 10.59
CA GLU A 19 -0.47 -10.93 10.24
C GLU A 19 -0.18 -11.05 8.74
N PHE A 20 -1.11 -10.59 7.90
CA PHE A 20 -0.92 -10.54 6.45
C PHE A 20 0.35 -9.75 6.05
N LEU A 21 0.52 -8.54 6.61
CA LEU A 21 1.68 -7.69 6.32
C LEU A 21 2.98 -8.29 6.88
N MET A 22 2.94 -8.93 8.04
CA MET A 22 4.09 -9.64 8.60
C MET A 22 4.53 -10.80 7.72
N ARG A 23 3.58 -11.60 7.23
CA ARG A 23 3.87 -12.68 6.28
C ARG A 23 4.44 -12.15 4.96
N PHE A 24 3.90 -11.06 4.43
CA PHE A 24 4.46 -10.40 3.25
C PHE A 24 5.91 -9.99 3.47
N LYS A 25 6.23 -9.34 4.59
CA LYS A 25 7.61 -8.92 4.92
C LYS A 25 8.61 -10.07 5.06
N GLN A 26 8.14 -11.28 5.37
CA GLN A 26 9.01 -12.46 5.53
C GLN A 26 9.19 -13.24 4.22
N SER A 27 8.17 -13.23 3.36
CA SER A 27 8.12 -14.06 2.15
C SER A 27 8.35 -13.29 0.86
N ASP A 28 8.28 -11.96 0.91
CA ASP A 28 8.21 -11.04 -0.25
C ASP A 28 7.07 -11.40 -1.23
N ARG A 29 6.04 -12.12 -0.76
CA ARG A 29 4.90 -12.57 -1.54
C ARG A 29 3.61 -12.02 -0.98
N LEU A 30 2.86 -11.35 -1.85
CA LEU A 30 1.58 -10.75 -1.52
C LEU A 30 0.48 -11.73 -1.93
N GLU A 31 0.28 -12.74 -1.10
CA GLU A 31 -0.64 -13.87 -1.32
C GLU A 31 -1.63 -13.99 -0.15
N PHE A 32 -2.91 -14.22 -0.47
CA PHE A 32 -3.97 -14.43 0.51
C PHE A 32 -3.92 -15.86 1.07
N ALA A 33 -3.85 -15.98 2.39
CA ALA A 33 -3.94 -17.27 3.09
C ALA A 33 -5.35 -17.54 3.60
N ASP A 34 -6.15 -16.49 3.83
CA ASP A 34 -7.51 -16.59 4.33
C ASP A 34 -8.42 -15.54 3.68
N VAL A 35 -9.73 -15.83 3.59
CA VAL A 35 -10.73 -14.92 3.03
C VAL A 35 -10.83 -13.61 3.82
N SER A 36 -10.60 -13.65 5.12
CA SER A 36 -10.60 -12.46 5.97
C SER A 36 -9.58 -11.42 5.53
N GLU A 37 -8.40 -11.82 5.06
CA GLU A 37 -7.36 -10.89 4.57
C GLU A 37 -7.84 -10.12 3.34
N PHE A 38 -8.53 -10.80 2.43
CA PHE A 38 -9.15 -10.17 1.26
C PHE A 38 -10.24 -9.18 1.68
N LEU A 39 -11.10 -9.55 2.63
CA LEU A 39 -12.16 -8.68 3.13
C LEU A 39 -11.60 -7.43 3.81
N VAL A 40 -10.55 -7.57 4.62
CA VAL A 40 -9.90 -6.46 5.32
C VAL A 40 -9.23 -5.51 4.32
N LEU A 41 -8.48 -6.03 3.34
CA LEU A 41 -7.91 -5.17 2.28
C LEU A 41 -9.01 -4.49 1.46
N GLY A 42 -10.15 -5.17 1.24
CA GLY A 42 -11.33 -4.59 0.62
C GLY A 42 -11.90 -3.42 1.42
N ALA A 43 -12.02 -3.55 2.74
CA ALA A 43 -12.47 -2.48 3.61
C ALA A 43 -11.52 -1.27 3.60
N VAL A 44 -10.19 -1.52 3.65
CA VAL A 44 -9.17 -0.48 3.52
C VAL A 44 -9.28 0.22 2.16
N SER A 45 -9.46 -0.53 1.07
CA SER A 45 -9.63 0.04 -0.27
C SER A 45 -10.87 0.92 -0.36
N ALA A 46 -12.00 0.46 0.20
CA ALA A 46 -13.23 1.24 0.23
C ALA A 46 -13.07 2.56 1.00
N ALA A 47 -12.39 2.54 2.15
CA ALA A 47 -12.10 3.75 2.92
C ALA A 47 -11.21 4.75 2.17
N LEU A 48 -10.25 4.25 1.38
CA LEU A 48 -9.41 5.08 0.51
C LEU A 48 -10.21 5.69 -0.64
N GLU A 49 -11.09 4.91 -1.29
CA GLU A 49 -11.94 5.39 -2.38
C GLU A 49 -12.93 6.46 -1.92
N ASP A 50 -13.47 6.34 -0.70
CA ASP A 50 -14.34 7.35 -0.10
C ASP A 50 -13.60 8.66 0.20
N SER A 51 -12.33 8.56 0.60
CA SER A 51 -11.54 9.71 1.04
C SER A 51 -10.75 10.40 -0.08
N LEU A 52 -10.37 9.68 -1.14
CA LEU A 52 -9.52 10.19 -2.21
C LEU A 52 -10.37 10.62 -3.42
N VAL A 53 -10.32 11.91 -3.73
CA VAL A 53 -10.98 12.47 -4.93
C VAL A 53 -10.05 12.37 -6.14
N GLU A 54 -8.74 12.35 -5.93
CA GLU A 54 -7.69 12.35 -6.95
C GLU A 54 -7.79 11.21 -7.97
N PRO A 55 -8.15 9.95 -7.61
CA PRO A 55 -8.33 8.86 -8.57
C PRO A 55 -9.33 9.18 -9.69
N PHE A 56 -10.31 10.06 -9.44
CA PHE A 56 -11.32 10.45 -10.41
C PHE A 56 -10.92 11.69 -11.24
N MET A 57 -9.76 12.29 -10.97
CA MET A 57 -9.30 13.48 -11.68
C MET A 57 -8.61 13.13 -13.01
N PRO A 58 -8.77 13.95 -14.07
CA PRO A 58 -8.12 13.72 -15.38
C PRO A 58 -6.59 13.63 -15.33
N HIS A 59 -5.96 14.24 -14.31
CA HIS A 59 -4.51 14.29 -14.14
C HIS A 59 -3.99 13.33 -13.06
N TYR A 60 -4.78 12.33 -12.66
CA TYR A 60 -4.44 11.38 -11.59
C TYR A 60 -3.05 10.76 -11.74
N ARG A 61 -2.66 10.36 -12.97
CA ARG A 61 -1.33 9.76 -13.22
C ARG A 61 -0.18 10.68 -12.82
N SER A 62 -0.29 11.98 -13.13
CA SER A 62 0.73 12.97 -12.78
C SER A 62 0.74 13.23 -11.26
N LEU A 63 -0.44 13.29 -10.63
CA LEU A 63 -0.57 13.42 -9.18
C LEU A 63 0.08 12.23 -8.45
N LEU A 64 -0.20 11.01 -8.91
CA LEU A 64 0.35 9.77 -8.37
C LEU A 64 1.87 9.71 -8.54
N GLN A 65 2.41 10.11 -9.69
CA GLN A 65 3.85 10.13 -9.91
C GLN A 65 4.56 11.11 -8.96
N ASN A 66 4.02 12.32 -8.80
CA ASN A 66 4.56 13.30 -7.88
C ASN A 66 4.45 12.82 -6.41
N ALA A 67 3.35 12.15 -6.05
CA ALA A 67 3.17 11.56 -4.73
C ALA A 67 4.22 10.46 -4.45
N ARG A 68 4.44 9.54 -5.40
CA ARG A 68 5.48 8.50 -5.30
C ARG A 68 6.86 9.09 -5.09
N GLN A 69 7.22 10.13 -5.84
CA GLN A 69 8.51 10.81 -5.69
C GLN A 69 8.67 11.44 -4.30
N ARG A 70 7.62 12.07 -3.75
CA ARG A 70 7.66 12.63 -2.39
C ARG A 70 7.73 11.55 -1.31
N VAL A 71 6.98 10.45 -1.45
CA VAL A 71 6.97 9.35 -0.47
C VAL A 71 8.31 8.62 -0.44
N ALA A 72 8.92 8.41 -1.61
CA ALA A 72 10.23 7.79 -1.74
C ALA A 72 11.40 8.76 -1.51
N ALA A 73 11.14 10.06 -1.34
CA ALA A 73 12.19 11.04 -1.10
C ALA A 73 12.91 10.71 0.21
N GLY A 74 14.18 10.31 0.11
CA GLY A 74 15.00 9.88 1.25
C GLY A 74 15.21 8.37 1.38
N TRP A 75 14.65 7.56 0.48
CA TRP A 75 14.90 6.11 0.41
C TRP A 75 15.87 5.77 -0.73
N ASP A 76 16.81 4.84 -0.51
CA ASP A 76 17.64 4.28 -1.58
C ASP A 76 16.84 3.22 -2.34
N LEU A 77 16.20 3.64 -3.44
CA LEU A 77 15.38 2.80 -4.31
C LEU A 77 16.14 1.59 -4.90
N GLY A 78 17.48 1.56 -4.84
CA GLY A 78 18.30 0.45 -5.33
C GLY A 78 18.52 -0.68 -4.32
N ASN A 79 18.73 -0.33 -3.04
CA ASN A 79 19.06 -1.31 -1.99
C ASN A 79 17.88 -1.70 -1.10
N ASP A 80 16.93 -0.79 -0.85
CA ASP A 80 15.86 -0.99 0.14
C ASP A 80 14.50 -1.38 -0.48
N TYR A 81 14.40 -1.48 -1.81
CA TYR A 81 13.15 -1.86 -2.49
C TYR A 81 12.90 -3.38 -2.38
N PRO A 82 11.84 -3.84 -1.70
CA PRO A 82 11.53 -5.26 -1.53
C PRO A 82 10.83 -5.89 -2.75
N GLY A 83 10.54 -5.11 -3.78
CA GLY A 83 9.90 -5.64 -4.99
C GLY A 83 10.89 -6.39 -5.88
N PRO A 84 10.40 -7.08 -6.94
CA PRO A 84 11.25 -7.80 -7.86
C PRO A 84 12.35 -6.87 -8.40
N LYS A 85 13.61 -7.13 -8.03
CA LYS A 85 14.74 -6.43 -8.64
C LYS A 85 14.64 -6.68 -10.15
N ALA A 86 14.75 -5.61 -10.94
CA ALA A 86 14.70 -5.72 -12.39
C ALA A 86 15.60 -6.88 -12.82
N ARG A 87 15.02 -7.86 -13.52
CA ARG A 87 15.71 -9.08 -13.90
C ARG A 87 16.83 -8.70 -14.87
N GLY A 88 18.05 -8.56 -14.33
CA GLY A 88 19.31 -8.44 -15.07
C GLY A 88 19.34 -7.36 -16.16
N GLU A 89 19.96 -6.23 -15.86
CA GLU A 89 20.92 -5.71 -16.85
C GLU A 89 22.10 -6.69 -16.84
N VAL A 90 22.13 -7.56 -17.85
CA VAL A 90 23.32 -8.27 -18.32
C VAL A 90 24.22 -7.31 -19.07
#